data_AF-A0A662HLD3-F1
#
_entry.id   AF-A0A662HLD3-F1
#
_cell.length_a   1.000
_cell.length_b   1.000
_cell.length_c   1.000
_cell.angle_alpha   90.00
_cell.angle_beta   90.00
_cell.angle_gamma   90.00
#
_symmetry.space_group_name_H-M   'P 1'
#
loop_
_entity.id
_entity.type
_entity.pdbx_description
1 polymer ?
#
loop_
_entity_poly.entity_id
_entity_poly.type
_entity_poly.pdbx_seq_one_letter_code
_entity_poly.pdbx_strand_id
1 'polypeptide(L)'
;MEELSLEALERKRDELIKEIERLREEEKKMRALYEKAKKLEDEAYEAMRRARSQEELAELELKYHRISSKRRMIEEKLREIEMKLRGAERELEEVKRRISYIKPKPARWVEEKPG
;
A
#
# COMPACT_ATOMS: atom_id res chain seq x y z
N MET A 1 -4.93 13.49 29.76
CA MET A 1 -5.39 12.55 28.73
C MET A 1 -6.67 13.14 28.18
N GLU A 2 -6.66 13.67 26.95
CA GLU A 2 -7.91 14.08 26.31
C GLU A 2 -8.75 12.82 26.11
N GLU A 3 -9.84 12.72 26.86
CA GLU A 3 -10.93 11.80 26.55
C GLU A 3 -11.52 12.24 25.21
N LEU A 4 -10.97 11.73 24.11
CA LEU A 4 -11.63 11.81 22.82
C LEU A 4 -13.02 11.19 23.01
N SER A 5 -14.07 12.01 22.86
CA SER A 5 -15.44 11.55 22.95
C SER A 5 -15.66 10.36 22.01
N LEU A 6 -16.62 9.49 22.34
CA LEU A 6 -16.97 8.36 21.46
C LEU A 6 -17.21 8.82 20.01
N GLU A 7 -17.85 9.97 19.85
CA GLU A 7 -18.08 10.60 18.55
C GLU A 7 -16.78 10.99 17.84
N ALA A 8 -15.78 11.53 18.55
CA ALA A 8 -14.48 11.85 17.97
C ALA A 8 -13.72 10.60 17.52
N LEU A 9 -13.81 9.49 18.28
CA LEU A 9 -13.23 8.21 17.88
C LEU A 9 -13.94 7.61 16.66
N GLU A 10 -15.27 7.72 16.58
CA GLU A 10 -16.04 7.26 15.42
C GLU A 10 -15.72 8.07 14.16
N ARG A 11 -15.60 9.40 14.26
CA ARG A 11 -15.16 10.25 13.14
C ARG A 11 -13.75 9.87 12.68
N LYS A 12 -12.82 9.71 13.63
CA LYS A 12 -11.44 9.31 13.33
C LYS A 12 -11.37 7.93 12.66
N ARG A 13 -12.19 6.97 13.09
CA ARG A 13 -12.31 5.66 12.44
C ARG A 13 -12.72 5.81 10.97
N ASP A 14 -13.75 6.62 10.69
CA ASP A 14 -14.28 6.78 9.34
C ASP A 14 -13.29 7.53 8.43
N GLU A 15 -12.55 8.49 8.97
CA GLU A 15 -11.44 9.16 8.27
C GLU A 15 -10.32 8.18 7.92
N LEU A 16 -9.90 7.34 8.87
CA LEU A 16 -8.87 6.32 8.63
C LEU A 16 -9.32 5.29 7.59
N ILE A 17 -10.60 4.90 7.57
CA ILE A 17 -11.13 4.00 6.54
C ILE A 17 -11.01 4.63 5.17
N LYS A 18 -11.45 5.89 5.00
CA LYS A 18 -11.33 6.61 3.71
C LYS A 18 -9.88 6.76 3.27
N GLU A 19 -8.99 7.04 4.22
CA GLU A 19 -7.56 7.17 3.93
C GLU A 19 -6.95 5.83 3.46
N ILE A 20 -7.30 4.72 4.12
CA ILE A 20 -6.86 3.38 3.72
C ILE A 20 -7.39 3.03 2.32
N GLU A 21 -8.65 3.34 2.02
CA GLU A 21 -9.22 3.11 0.68
C GLU A 21 -8.47 3.91 -0.39
N ARG A 22 -8.20 5.19 -0.14
CA ARG A 22 -7.41 6.04 -1.02
C ARG A 22 -6.00 5.48 -1.25
N LEU A 23 -5.31 5.11 -0.16
CA LEU A 23 -3.96 4.53 -0.22
C LEU A 23 -3.95 3.19 -0.98
N ARG A 24 -4.98 2.35 -0.84
CA ARG A 24 -5.12 1.09 -1.59
C ARG A 24 -5.28 1.33 -3.09
N GLU A 25 -6.06 2.34 -3.48
CA GLU A 25 -6.19 2.71 -4.88
C GLU A 25 -4.86 3.24 -5.45
N GLU A 26 -4.16 4.06 -4.68
CA GLU A 26 -2.84 4.59 -5.05
C GLU A 26 -1.80 3.46 -5.18
N GLU A 27 -1.78 2.53 -4.22
CA GLU A 27 -0.93 1.33 -4.25
C GLU A 27 -1.20 0.52 -5.51
N LYS A 28 -2.47 0.26 -5.84
CA LYS A 28 -2.85 -0.49 -7.04
C LYS A 28 -2.36 0.19 -8.32
N LYS A 29 -2.51 1.52 -8.42
CA LYS A 29 -2.03 2.30 -9.56
C LYS A 29 -0.51 2.25 -9.66
N MET A 30 0.20 2.41 -8.55
CA MET A 30 1.68 2.35 -8.53
C MET A 30 2.21 0.96 -8.82
N ARG A 31 1.56 -0.09 -8.32
CA ARG A 31 1.91 -1.48 -8.62
C ARG A 31 1.75 -1.78 -10.12
N ALA A 32 0.68 -1.28 -10.75
CA ALA A 32 0.51 -1.42 -12.20
C ALA A 32 1.59 -0.67 -13.00
N LEU A 33 2.02 0.51 -12.54
CA LEU A 33 3.14 1.24 -13.14
C LEU A 33 4.48 0.51 -12.96
N TYR A 34 4.71 -0.07 -11.78
CA TYR A 34 5.89 -0.87 -11.48
C TYR A 34 6.01 -2.06 -12.43
N GLU A 35 4.93 -2.84 -12.59
CA GLU A 35 4.92 -3.99 -13.49
C GLU A 35 5.17 -3.59 -14.95
N LYS A 36 4.61 -2.46 -15.40
CA LYS A 36 4.91 -1.91 -16.74
C LYS A 36 6.38 -1.54 -16.88
N ALA A 37 6.95 -0.84 -15.89
CA ALA A 37 8.35 -0.46 -15.90
C ALA A 37 9.29 -1.68 -15.89
N LYS A 38 8.94 -2.72 -15.13
CA LYS A 38 9.67 -3.98 -15.09
C LYS A 38 9.66 -4.70 -16.44
N LYS A 39 8.49 -4.81 -17.10
CA LYS A 39 8.41 -5.38 -18.46
C LYS A 39 9.27 -4.64 -19.47
N LEU A 40 9.25 -3.30 -19.43
CA LEU A 40 10.10 -2.48 -20.31
C LEU A 40 11.60 -2.65 -20.01
N GLU A 41 11.96 -2.85 -18.74
CA GLU A 41 13.34 -3.13 -18.32
C GLU A 41 13.79 -4.50 -18.86
N ASP A 42 12.94 -5.52 -18.75
CA ASP A 42 13.19 -6.87 -19.26
C ASP A 42 13.32 -6.87 -20.80
N GLU A 43 12.43 -6.16 -21.50
CA GLU A 43 12.50 -6.00 -22.96
C GLU A 43 13.77 -5.27 -23.42
N ALA A 44 14.19 -4.22 -22.70
CA ALA A 44 15.44 -3.51 -22.98
C ALA A 44 16.64 -4.44 -22.75
N TYR A 45 16.61 -5.27 -21.71
CA TYR A 45 17.66 -6.26 -21.44
C TYR A 45 17.75 -7.33 -22.52
N GLU A 46 16.61 -7.85 -22.99
CA GLU A 46 16.57 -8.79 -24.12
C GLU A 46 17.07 -8.16 -25.42
N ALA A 47 16.75 -6.89 -25.67
CA ALA A 47 17.27 -6.17 -26.82
C ALA A 47 18.80 -6.04 -26.77
N MET A 48 19.36 -5.70 -25.60
CA MET A 48 20.82 -5.64 -25.41
C MET A 48 21.48 -6.99 -25.72
N ARG A 49 20.87 -8.11 -25.31
CA ARG A 49 21.39 -9.45 -25.60
C ARG A 49 21.44 -9.80 -27.10
N ARG A 50 20.60 -9.14 -27.91
CA ARG A 50 20.49 -9.37 -29.36
C ARG A 50 21.24 -8.35 -30.20
N ALA A 51 21.78 -7.31 -29.57
CA ALA A 51 22.51 -6.25 -30.24
C ALA A 51 23.69 -6.83 -31.05
N ARG A 52 23.86 -6.35 -32.28
CA ARG A 52 24.88 -6.85 -33.20
C ARG A 52 26.07 -5.90 -33.36
N SER A 53 25.94 -4.67 -32.87
CA SER A 53 27.00 -3.67 -32.87
C SER A 53 27.18 -3.04 -31.49
N GLN A 54 28.37 -2.47 -31.28
CA GLN A 54 28.69 -1.75 -30.05
C GLN A 54 27.89 -0.45 -29.92
N GLU A 55 27.60 0.23 -31.04
CA GLU A 55 26.79 1.45 -31.05
C GLU A 55 25.33 1.17 -30.66
N GLU A 56 24.74 0.10 -31.21
CA GLU A 56 23.40 -0.35 -30.85
C GLU A 56 23.32 -0.75 -29.37
N LEU A 57 24.33 -1.48 -28.89
CA LEU A 57 24.41 -1.87 -27.48
C LEU A 57 24.48 -0.64 -26.56
N ALA A 58 25.32 0.34 -26.86
CA ALA A 58 25.47 1.55 -26.06
C ALA A 58 24.16 2.35 -25.96
N GLU A 59 23.41 2.47 -27.05
CA GLU A 59 22.09 3.13 -27.04
C GLU A 59 21.07 2.38 -26.16
N LEU A 60 21.07 1.04 -26.25
CA LEU A 60 20.19 0.18 -25.46
C LEU A 60 20.55 0.20 -23.98
N GLU A 61 21.82 0.24 -23.62
CA GLU A 61 22.28 0.41 -22.24
C GLU A 61 21.79 1.73 -21.63
N LEU A 62 21.92 2.84 -22.37
CA LEU A 62 21.38 4.14 -21.93
C LEU A 62 19.86 4.11 -21.75
N LYS A 63 19.14 3.39 -22.62
CA LYS A 63 17.69 3.20 -22.49
C LYS A 63 17.35 2.35 -21.27
N TYR A 64 18.05 1.24 -21.07
CA TYR A 64 17.90 0.35 -19.93
C TYR A 64 18.12 1.10 -18.61
N HIS A 65 19.21 1.85 -18.49
CA HIS A 65 19.50 2.63 -17.28
C HIS A 65 18.40 3.63 -16.96
N ARG A 66 17.88 4.36 -17.97
CA ARG A 66 16.76 5.29 -17.78
C ARG A 66 15.49 4.59 -17.28
N ILE A 67 15.17 3.42 -17.83
CA ILE A 67 14.01 2.63 -17.39
C ILE A 67 14.24 2.11 -15.98
N SER A 68 15.42 1.58 -15.69
CA SER A 68 15.78 1.04 -14.37
C SER A 68 15.69 2.10 -13.27
N SER A 69 16.22 3.31 -13.52
CA SER A 69 16.09 4.44 -12.60
C SER A 69 14.62 4.79 -12.33
N LYS A 70 13.78 4.85 -13.37
CA LYS A 70 12.34 5.10 -13.20
C LYS A 70 11.65 3.97 -12.41
N ARG A 71 11.98 2.71 -12.69
CA ARG A 71 11.42 1.56 -11.95
C ARG A 71 11.76 1.66 -10.46
N ARG A 72 13.01 1.98 -10.11
CA ARG A 72 13.45 2.17 -8.71
C ARG A 72 12.68 3.31 -8.02
N MET A 73 12.50 4.45 -8.70
CA MET A 73 11.69 5.55 -8.15
C MET A 73 10.23 5.14 -7.89
N ILE A 74 9.63 4.33 -8.77
CA ILE A 74 8.28 3.79 -8.57
C ILE A 74 8.27 2.81 -7.38
N GLU A 75 9.29 1.96 -7.27
CA GLU A 75 9.44 1.00 -6.17
C GLU A 75 9.57 1.68 -4.80
N GLU A 76 10.31 2.79 -4.72
CA GLU A 76 10.41 3.62 -3.51
C GLU A 76 9.06 4.21 -3.13
N LYS A 77 8.34 4.82 -4.08
CA LYS A 77 6.99 5.34 -3.84
C LYS A 77 6.01 4.27 -3.40
N LEU A 78 6.08 3.07 -4.00
CA LEU A 78 5.26 1.94 -3.61
C LEU A 78 5.53 1.54 -2.15
N ARG A 79 6.81 1.47 -1.75
CA ARG A 79 7.19 1.19 -0.35
C ARG A 79 6.68 2.25 0.62
N GLU A 80 6.73 3.53 0.25
CA GLU A 80 6.18 4.61 1.07
C GLU A 80 4.66 4.46 1.25
N ILE A 81 3.92 4.14 0.19
CA ILE A 81 2.47 3.90 0.25
C ILE A 81 2.18 2.69 1.16
N GLU A 82 2.89 1.58 1.00
CA GLU A 82 2.75 0.39 1.84
C GLU A 82 3.05 0.70 3.32
N MET A 83 4.04 1.54 3.61
CA MET A 83 4.32 2.00 4.98
C MET A 83 3.18 2.83 5.56
N LYS A 84 2.64 3.80 4.80
CA LYS A 84 1.50 4.62 5.22
C LYS A 84 0.26 3.76 5.47
N LEU A 85 0.00 2.79 4.60
CA LEU A 85 -1.13 1.88 4.67
C LEU A 85 -1.05 1.02 5.94
N ARG A 86 0.11 0.43 6.24
CA ARG A 86 0.35 -0.30 7.50
C ARG A 86 0.17 0.59 8.74
N GLY A 87 0.60 1.84 8.67
CA GLY A 87 0.43 2.82 9.74
C GLY A 87 -1.05 3.11 10.01
N ALA A 88 -1.79 3.45 8.95
CA ALA A 88 -3.22 3.75 9.03
C ALA A 88 -4.04 2.54 9.49
N GLU A 89 -3.70 1.32 9.05
CA GLU A 89 -4.37 0.08 9.48
C GLU A 89 -4.16 -0.19 10.98
N ARG A 90 -2.94 0.01 11.49
CA ARG A 90 -2.64 -0.11 12.93
C ARG A 90 -3.41 0.91 13.76
N GLU A 91 -3.43 2.16 13.31
CA GLU A 91 -4.16 3.23 13.98
C GLU A 91 -5.67 2.96 13.99
N LEU A 92 -6.21 2.47 12.88
CA LEU A 92 -7.62 2.06 12.78
C LEU A 92 -7.94 0.94 13.76
N GLU A 93 -7.06 -0.05 13.91
CA GLU A 93 -7.23 -1.13 14.87
C GLU A 93 -7.23 -0.60 16.32
N GLU A 94 -6.32 0.31 16.65
CA GLU A 94 -6.27 0.93 17.97
C GLU A 94 -7.55 1.74 18.27
N VAL A 95 -8.01 2.54 17.31
CA VAL A 95 -9.26 3.30 17.43
C VAL A 95 -10.45 2.35 17.63
N LYS A 96 -10.54 1.26 16.86
CA LYS A 96 -11.58 0.24 17.04
C LYS A 96 -11.54 -0.40 18.43
N ARG A 97 -10.36 -0.70 18.96
CA ARG A 97 -10.18 -1.23 20.32
C ARG A 97 -10.68 -0.22 21.36
N ARG A 98 -10.29 1.06 21.26
CA ARG A 98 -10.76 2.13 22.15
C ARG A 98 -12.28 2.29 22.14
N ILE A 99 -12.89 2.31 20.95
CA ILE A 99 -14.36 2.33 20.80
C ILE A 99 -15.00 1.12 21.49
N SER A 100 -14.42 -0.08 21.34
CA SER A 100 -14.97 -1.30 21.94
C SER A 100 -14.94 -1.31 23.48
N TYR A 101 -13.95 -0.64 24.09
CA TYR A 101 -13.90 -0.48 25.55
C TYR A 101 -14.96 0.50 26.06
N ILE A 102 -15.28 1.54 25.28
CA ILE A 102 -16.30 2.54 25.63
C ILE A 102 -17.71 1.99 25.39
N LYS A 103 -17.89 1.22 24.31
CA LYS A 103 -19.16 0.56 23.95
C LYS A 103 -18.98 -0.95 24.05
N PRO A 104 -19.00 -1.54 25.26
CA PRO A 104 -18.93 -2.99 25.41
C PRO A 104 -20.10 -3.61 24.64
N LYS A 105 -19.79 -4.62 23.81
CA LYS A 105 -20.86 -5.42 23.18
C LYS A 105 -21.71 -6.01 24.31
N PRO A 106 -23.06 -5.99 24.22
CA PRO A 106 -23.88 -6.66 25.21
C PRO A 106 -23.45 -8.12 25.28
N ALA A 107 -23.10 -8.58 26.48
CA ALA A 107 -22.75 -9.97 26.71
C ALA A 107 -23.92 -10.83 26.24
N ARG A 108 -23.68 -11.67 25.22
CA ARG A 108 -24.62 -12.71 24.84
C ARG A 108 -24.49 -13.77 25.92
N TRP A 109 -25.28 -13.64 26.99
CA TRP A 109 -25.46 -14.73 27.94
C TRP A 109 -26.10 -15.88 27.16
N VAL A 110 -25.29 -16.87 26.83
CA VAL A 110 -25.80 -18.14 26.34
C VAL A 110 -26.29 -18.85 27.60
N GLU A 111 -27.57 -18.72 27.92
CA GLU A 111 -28.21 -19.66 28.84
C GLU A 111 -28.16 -21.04 28.18
N GLU A 112 -27.16 -21.84 28.54
CA GLU A 112 -27.27 -23.28 28.42
C GLU A 112 -28.44 -23.70 29.29
N LYS A 113 -29.62 -23.90 28.68
CA LYS A 113 -30.75 -24.51 29.37
C LYS A 113 -30.32 -25.90 29.84
N PRO A 114 -30.34 -26.19 31.15
CA PRO A 114 -30.20 -27.56 31.61
C PRO A 114 -31.55 -28.28 31.45
N GLY A 115 -31.52 -29.43 30.76
CA GLY A 115 -32.50 -30.52 30.87
C GLY A 115 -33.82 -30.34 30.14
#